data_AF-A0A7J6SDH0-F1
#
_entry.id   AF-A0A7J6SDH0-F1
#
_cell.length_a   1.000
_cell.length_b   1.000
_cell.length_c   1.000
_cell.angle_alpha   90.00
_cell.angle_beta   90.00
_cell.angle_gamma   90.00
#
_symmetry.space_group_name_H-M   'P 1'
#
loop_
_entity.id
_entity.type
_entity.pdbx_description
1 polymer ?
#
loop_
_entity_poly.entity_id
_entity_poly.type
_entity_poly.pdbx_seq_one_letter_code
_entity_poly.pdbx_strand_id
1 'polypeptide(L)'
;MMSLPYPFSATAAGPTTVSPLAFIIPSLLYVTALGTFVHAPFMDNLILHLASLEKLWNVFSIILGLLFGFYTTVSFSRWWSVRTLTGHAAGRSVDITVILTGEGMAQHVDLNRLLLLGYAVHLIEMAGGRGEDRVEALEAMGLLRKNDGIARPLSVPAVYSSFLHCLAAIDDVPMHVRLSVQADLTVCRGSAGDAMMFLSTPVPPTLSWIVHGGTWAFLLFMPFGYVAPLANHDT
;
A
#
# COMPACT_ATOMS: atom_id res chain seq x y z
N MET A 1 -33.28 11.26 10.38
CA MET A 1 -31.80 11.27 10.35
C MET A 1 -31.33 9.86 10.09
N MET A 2 -30.99 9.55 8.83
CA MET A 2 -30.52 8.24 8.41
C MET A 2 -29.00 8.25 8.55
N SER A 3 -28.45 7.52 9.51
CA SER A 3 -27.00 7.39 9.68
C SER A 3 -26.44 6.69 8.45
N LEU A 4 -25.73 7.42 7.60
CA LEU A 4 -24.94 6.82 6.52
C LEU A 4 -23.92 5.87 7.18
N PRO A 5 -23.88 4.58 6.80
CA PRO A 5 -22.84 3.69 7.27
C PRO A 5 -21.50 4.22 6.76
N TYR A 6 -20.57 4.53 7.66
CA TYR A 6 -19.19 4.88 7.34
C TYR A 6 -18.57 3.67 6.60
N PRO A 7 -18.38 3.68 5.26
CA PRO A 7 -17.91 2.50 4.53
C PRO A 7 -16.38 2.38 4.55
N PHE A 8 -15.68 3.36 5.14
CA PHE A 8 -14.22 3.47 5.07
C PHE A 8 -13.55 3.28 6.43
N SER A 9 -14.15 2.48 7.30
CA SER A 9 -13.35 1.77 8.31
C SER A 9 -12.40 0.84 7.55
N ALA A 10 -11.14 0.78 7.96
CA ALA A 10 -10.12 -0.14 7.44
C ALA A 10 -10.53 -1.64 7.49
N THR A 11 -11.70 -1.94 8.05
CA THR A 11 -12.37 -3.24 8.10
C THR A 11 -13.16 -3.60 6.83
N ALA A 12 -13.42 -2.67 5.90
CA ALA A 12 -14.18 -2.95 4.66
C ALA A 12 -13.32 -3.57 3.55
N ALA A 13 -11.99 -3.43 3.62
CA ALA A 13 -11.10 -4.41 3.04
C ALA A 13 -11.18 -5.61 3.99
N GLY A 14 -11.76 -6.73 3.54
CA GLY A 14 -11.87 -7.94 4.36
C GLY A 14 -10.51 -8.28 5.01
N PRO A 15 -10.50 -8.97 6.16
CA PRO A 15 -9.28 -9.21 6.91
C PRO A 15 -8.32 -10.09 6.11
N THR A 16 -7.50 -9.50 5.25
CA THR A 16 -6.24 -10.10 4.81
C THR A 16 -5.20 -9.90 5.89
N THR A 17 -5.59 -10.06 7.16
CA THR A 17 -4.69 -10.17 8.30
C THR A 17 -4.12 -11.58 8.29
N VAL A 18 -3.42 -11.94 7.22
CA VAL A 18 -2.54 -13.09 7.27
C VAL A 18 -1.46 -12.70 8.27
N SER A 19 -1.50 -13.31 9.45
CA SER A 19 -0.55 -13.01 10.50
C SER A 19 0.87 -13.13 9.94
N PRO A 20 1.78 -12.18 10.21
CA PRO A 20 3.19 -12.32 9.84
C PRO A 20 3.78 -13.66 10.32
N LEU A 21 3.26 -14.17 11.44
CA LEU A 21 3.64 -15.48 12.00
C LEU A 21 3.34 -16.64 11.05
N ALA A 22 2.26 -16.58 10.26
CA ALA A 22 1.94 -17.64 9.30
C ALA A 22 3.02 -17.80 8.21
N PHE A 23 3.76 -16.73 7.91
CA PHE A 23 4.89 -16.76 6.97
C PHE A 23 6.22 -17.10 7.65
N ILE A 24 6.40 -16.71 8.91
CA ILE A 24 7.66 -16.90 9.65
C ILE A 24 7.77 -18.33 10.22
N ILE A 25 6.69 -18.88 10.76
CA ILE A 25 6.70 -20.19 11.43
C ILE A 25 7.22 -21.32 10.54
N PRO A 26 6.76 -21.50 9.27
CA PRO A 26 7.29 -22.56 8.41
C PRO A 26 8.79 -22.42 8.16
N SER A 27 9.27 -21.19 7.97
CA SER A 27 10.68 -20.89 7.75
C SER A 27 11.52 -21.19 9.00
N LEU A 28 11.02 -20.84 10.19
CA LEU A 28 11.68 -21.18 11.46
C LEU A 28 11.74 -22.70 11.65
N LEU A 29 10.64 -23.41 11.46
CA LEU A 29 10.59 -24.87 11.56
C LEU A 29 11.56 -25.54 10.58
N TYR A 30 11.63 -25.03 9.34
CA TYR A 30 12.58 -25.49 8.34
C TYR A 30 14.03 -25.29 8.80
N VAL A 31 14.39 -24.09 9.27
CA VAL A 31 15.75 -23.79 9.76
C VAL A 31 16.09 -24.62 10.99
N THR A 32 15.15 -24.83 11.92
CA THR A 32 15.36 -25.68 13.09
C THR A 32 15.58 -27.14 12.69
N ALA A 33 14.75 -27.67 11.77
CA ALA A 33 14.91 -29.04 11.27
C ALA A 33 16.22 -29.23 10.50
N LEU A 34 16.65 -28.22 9.74
CA LEU A 34 17.92 -28.24 9.04
C LEU A 34 19.10 -28.17 10.03
N GLY A 35 18.98 -27.34 11.07
CA GLY A 35 19.97 -27.27 12.16
C GLY A 35 20.15 -28.59 12.88
N THR A 36 19.07 -29.27 13.26
CA THR A 36 19.15 -30.59 13.90
C THR A 36 19.73 -31.65 12.97
N PHE A 37 19.41 -31.61 11.68
CA PHE A 37 19.98 -32.50 10.67
C PHE A 37 21.49 -32.31 10.51
N VAL A 38 21.96 -31.06 10.49
CA VAL A 38 23.39 -30.74 10.36
C VAL A 38 24.19 -31.21 11.56
N HIS A 39 23.63 -31.22 12.77
CA HIS A 39 24.29 -31.76 13.97
C HIS A 39 24.30 -33.31 14.06
N ALA A 40 23.80 -34.02 13.06
CA ALA A 40 23.81 -35.48 13.09
C ALA A 40 25.24 -36.03 12.89
N PRO A 41 25.66 -37.12 13.57
CA PRO A 41 27.05 -37.62 13.56
C PRO A 41 27.61 -37.97 12.17
N PHE A 42 26.74 -38.28 11.20
CA PHE A 42 27.17 -38.59 9.83
C PHE A 42 27.57 -37.34 9.03
N MET A 43 27.29 -36.13 9.53
CA MET A 43 27.57 -34.85 8.88
C MET A 43 28.91 -34.24 9.30
N ASP A 44 29.58 -34.76 10.35
CA ASP A 44 30.78 -34.18 10.96
C ASP A 44 31.90 -33.89 9.95
N ASN A 45 32.15 -34.82 9.02
CA ASN A 45 33.17 -34.65 7.98
C ASN A 45 32.82 -33.53 6.99
N LEU A 46 31.54 -33.34 6.66
CA LEU A 46 31.08 -32.28 5.76
C LEU A 46 31.13 -30.91 6.47
N ILE A 47 30.75 -30.87 7.75
CA ILE A 47 30.77 -29.67 8.58
C ILE A 47 32.20 -29.13 8.69
N LEU A 48 33.19 -29.98 8.96
CA LEU A 48 34.59 -29.57 9.07
C LEU A 48 35.13 -28.90 7.78
N HIS A 49 34.69 -29.36 6.61
CA HIS A 49 35.05 -28.72 5.34
C HIS A 49 34.32 -27.39 5.13
N LEU A 50 33.04 -27.33 5.45
CA LEU A 50 32.22 -26.12 5.31
C LEU A 50 32.53 -25.05 6.36
N ALA A 51 33.07 -25.44 7.52
CA ALA A 51 33.59 -24.57 8.58
C ALA A 51 34.55 -23.51 8.05
N SER A 52 35.40 -23.92 7.09
CA SER A 52 36.40 -23.05 6.49
C SER A 52 35.80 -21.86 5.73
N LEU A 53 34.49 -21.89 5.45
CA LEU A 53 33.74 -20.85 4.75
C LEU A 53 33.14 -19.78 5.68
N GLU A 54 33.40 -19.81 6.98
CA GLU A 54 32.89 -18.82 7.95
C GLU A 54 33.13 -17.37 7.51
N LYS A 55 34.31 -17.07 6.97
CA LYS A 55 34.64 -15.72 6.47
C LYS A 55 33.77 -15.32 5.28
N LEU A 56 33.54 -16.25 4.35
CA LEU A 56 32.67 -16.03 3.20
C LEU A 56 31.23 -15.80 3.66
N TRP A 57 30.81 -16.55 4.68
CA TRP A 57 29.52 -16.41 5.30
C TRP A 57 29.32 -15.03 5.95
N ASN A 58 30.29 -14.56 6.73
CA ASN A 58 30.25 -13.23 7.33
C ASN A 58 30.16 -12.12 6.26
N VAL A 59 30.93 -12.22 5.18
CA VAL A 59 30.83 -11.28 4.04
C VAL A 59 29.44 -11.31 3.42
N PHE A 60 28.88 -12.51 3.21
CA PHE A 60 27.54 -12.67 2.66
C PHE A 60 26.46 -12.09 3.58
N SER A 61 26.55 -12.32 4.89
CA SER A 61 25.68 -11.70 5.92
C SER A 61 25.67 -10.18 5.82
N ILE A 62 26.85 -9.56 5.68
CA ILE A 62 26.99 -8.11 5.57
C ILE A 62 26.34 -7.59 4.29
N ILE A 63 26.63 -8.23 3.16
CA ILE A 63 26.04 -7.85 1.85
C ILE A 63 24.51 -7.98 1.91
N LEU A 64 24.00 -9.10 2.41
CA LEU A 64 22.57 -9.34 2.52
C LEU A 64 21.90 -8.34 3.47
N GLY A 65 22.52 -8.03 4.61
CA GLY A 65 22.05 -7.02 5.55
C GLY A 65 21.95 -5.63 4.92
N LEU A 66 22.96 -5.23 4.13
CA LEU A 66 22.93 -3.97 3.36
C LEU A 66 21.79 -3.97 2.35
N LEU A 67 21.63 -5.04 1.56
CA LEU A 67 20.55 -5.17 0.58
C LEU A 67 19.17 -5.11 1.23
N PHE A 68 18.99 -5.76 2.38
CA PHE A 68 17.77 -5.66 3.19
C PHE A 68 17.51 -4.25 3.67
N GLY A 69 18.53 -3.54 4.15
CA GLY A 69 18.42 -2.15 4.57
C GLY A 69 17.92 -1.25 3.45
N PHE A 70 18.50 -1.36 2.26
CA PHE A 70 18.05 -0.62 1.08
C PHE A 70 16.63 -0.98 0.68
N TYR A 71 16.32 -2.28 0.55
CA TYR A 71 15.00 -2.74 0.14
C TYR A 71 13.90 -2.33 1.11
N THR A 72 14.15 -2.45 2.41
CA THR A 72 13.19 -2.06 3.45
C THR A 72 12.97 -0.56 3.46
N THR A 73 14.03 0.24 3.30
CA THR A 73 13.94 1.70 3.22
C THR A 73 13.12 2.15 2.01
N VAL A 74 13.38 1.57 0.83
CA VAL A 74 12.61 1.88 -0.39
C VAL A 74 11.15 1.46 -0.24
N SER A 75 10.89 0.26 0.28
CA SER A 75 9.54 -0.25 0.50
C SER A 75 8.76 0.60 1.50
N PHE A 76 9.40 0.98 2.61
CA PHE A 76 8.82 1.85 3.62
C PHE A 76 8.54 3.26 3.09
N SER A 77 9.52 3.87 2.41
CA SER A 77 9.36 5.20 1.81
C SER A 77 8.17 5.23 0.86
N ARG A 78 8.05 4.21 0.01
CA ARG A 78 6.93 4.05 -0.91
C ARG A 78 5.59 3.91 -0.18
N TRP A 79 5.51 3.01 0.80
CA TRP A 79 4.30 2.80 1.60
C TRP A 79 3.86 4.10 2.30
N TRP A 80 4.83 4.83 2.87
CA TRP A 80 4.58 6.10 3.53
C TRP A 80 4.10 7.17 2.54
N SER A 81 4.74 7.29 1.37
CA SER A 81 4.33 8.23 0.32
C SER A 81 2.88 8.00 -0.11
N VAL A 82 2.46 6.74 -0.31
CA VAL A 82 1.07 6.41 -0.62
C VAL A 82 0.14 6.91 0.48
N ARG A 83 0.46 6.66 1.75
CA ARG A 83 -0.35 7.12 2.89
C ARG A 83 -0.46 8.64 2.96
N THR A 84 0.65 9.35 2.74
CA THR A 84 0.67 10.82 2.70
C THR A 84 -0.20 11.36 1.58
N LEU A 85 -0.12 10.79 0.38
CA LEU A 85 -0.90 11.20 -0.79
C LEU A 85 -2.40 10.96 -0.59
N THR A 86 -2.79 9.80 -0.08
CA THR A 86 -4.19 9.51 0.28
C THR A 86 -4.68 10.46 1.38
N GLY A 87 -3.84 10.77 2.37
CA GLY A 87 -4.13 11.75 3.40
C GLY A 87 -4.33 13.17 2.86
N HIS A 88 -3.52 13.60 1.89
CA HIS A 88 -3.69 14.88 1.21
C HIS A 88 -4.99 14.93 0.40
N ALA A 89 -5.32 13.88 -0.36
CA ALA A 89 -6.56 13.82 -1.11
C ALA A 89 -7.80 13.89 -0.18
N ALA A 90 -7.77 13.17 0.93
CA ALA A 90 -8.83 13.22 1.94
C ALA A 90 -8.92 14.61 2.59
N GLY A 91 -7.79 15.16 3.07
CA GLY A 91 -7.73 16.45 3.75
C GLY A 91 -8.27 17.58 2.89
N ARG A 92 -7.84 17.65 1.62
CA ARG A 92 -8.32 18.67 0.68
C ARG A 92 -9.80 18.52 0.32
N SER A 93 -10.32 17.30 0.26
CA SER A 93 -11.77 17.09 0.08
C SER A 93 -12.59 17.60 1.27
N VAL A 94 -12.05 17.50 2.49
CA VAL A 94 -12.66 18.07 3.69
C VAL A 94 -12.59 19.60 3.65
N ASP A 95 -11.44 20.18 3.28
CA ASP A 95 -11.27 21.64 3.14
C ASP A 95 -12.30 22.21 2.15
N ILE A 96 -12.47 21.59 0.98
CA ILE A 96 -13.49 21.99 0.00
C ILE A 96 -14.89 21.94 0.63
N THR A 97 -15.21 20.88 1.36
CA THR A 97 -16.52 20.75 2.02
C THR A 97 -16.76 21.86 3.04
N VAL A 98 -15.73 22.22 3.82
CA VAL A 98 -15.77 23.32 4.81
C VAL A 98 -15.97 24.66 4.11
N ILE A 99 -15.20 24.94 3.06
CA ILE A 99 -15.30 26.18 2.26
C ILE A 99 -16.72 26.32 1.70
N LEU A 100 -17.23 25.28 1.02
CA LEU A 100 -18.58 25.30 0.45
C LEU A 100 -19.66 25.48 1.53
N THR A 101 -19.52 24.83 2.68
CA THR A 101 -20.47 24.96 3.78
C THR A 101 -20.47 26.37 4.38
N GLY A 102 -19.29 26.98 4.55
CA GLY A 102 -19.14 28.34 5.06
C GLY A 102 -19.79 29.40 4.16
N GLU A 103 -19.80 29.14 2.85
CA GLU A 103 -20.43 30.00 1.83
C GLU A 103 -21.92 29.69 1.62
N GLY A 104 -22.55 28.94 2.54
CA GLY A 104 -23.98 28.61 2.46
C GLY A 104 -24.33 27.56 1.39
N MET A 105 -23.34 26.90 0.78
CA MET A 105 -23.56 25.90 -0.28
C MET A 105 -23.93 24.51 0.26
N ALA A 106 -24.20 24.37 1.57
CA ALA A 106 -24.57 23.11 2.20
C ALA A 106 -25.81 22.45 1.59
N GLN A 107 -26.71 23.24 1.00
CA GLN A 107 -27.90 22.78 0.29
C GLN A 107 -27.60 22.07 -1.04
N HIS A 108 -26.41 22.26 -1.60
CA HIS A 108 -25.98 21.59 -2.84
C HIS A 108 -25.44 20.18 -2.54
N VAL A 109 -26.34 19.29 -2.10
CA VAL A 109 -26.03 17.90 -1.71
C VAL A 109 -25.26 17.15 -2.81
N ASP A 110 -25.52 17.47 -4.07
CA ASP A 110 -24.84 16.85 -5.21
C ASP A 110 -23.35 17.21 -5.29
N LEU A 111 -22.92 18.39 -4.86
CA LEU A 111 -21.49 18.74 -4.81
C LEU A 111 -20.75 17.89 -3.78
N ASN A 112 -21.30 17.79 -2.57
CA ASN A 112 -20.74 16.97 -1.50
C ASN A 112 -20.74 15.48 -1.87
N ARG A 113 -21.81 15.01 -2.54
CA ARG A 113 -21.86 13.65 -3.09
C ARG A 113 -20.76 13.41 -4.11
N LEU A 114 -20.52 14.33 -5.04
CA LEU A 114 -19.47 14.18 -6.06
C LEU A 114 -18.06 14.20 -5.46
N LEU A 115 -17.80 15.01 -4.43
CA LEU A 115 -16.54 14.96 -3.68
C LEU A 115 -16.35 13.61 -3.00
N LEU A 116 -17.38 13.13 -2.31
CA LEU A 116 -17.37 11.83 -1.65
C LEU A 116 -17.23 10.69 -2.66
N LEU A 117 -17.89 10.77 -3.81
CA LEU A 117 -17.76 9.82 -4.91
C LEU A 117 -16.32 9.80 -5.44
N GLY A 118 -15.68 10.95 -5.61
CA GLY A 118 -14.29 11.03 -6.07
C GLY A 118 -13.33 10.38 -5.09
N TYR A 119 -13.52 10.61 -3.79
CA TYR A 119 -12.74 9.96 -2.74
C TYR A 119 -13.02 8.45 -2.64
N ALA A 120 -14.28 8.04 -2.74
CA ALA A 120 -14.67 6.63 -2.74
C ALA A 120 -14.06 5.87 -3.92
N VAL A 121 -14.08 6.48 -5.12
CA VAL A 121 -13.40 5.96 -6.30
C VAL A 121 -11.92 5.77 -6.05
N HIS A 122 -11.25 6.79 -5.49
CA HIS A 122 -9.83 6.70 -5.14
C HIS A 122 -9.56 5.53 -4.19
N LEU A 123 -10.35 5.36 -3.12
CA LEU A 123 -10.16 4.27 -2.16
C LEU A 123 -10.41 2.88 -2.76
N ILE A 124 -11.43 2.73 -3.60
CA ILE A 124 -11.71 1.44 -4.27
C ILE A 124 -10.57 1.08 -5.22
N GLU A 125 -10.05 2.08 -5.97
CA GLU A 125 -8.88 1.89 -6.82
C GLU A 125 -7.64 1.51 -6.00
N MET A 126 -7.45 2.13 -4.83
CA MET A 126 -6.37 1.78 -3.90
C MET A 126 -6.47 0.36 -3.33
N ALA A 127 -7.69 -0.15 -3.16
CA ALA A 127 -7.95 -1.51 -2.70
C ALA A 127 -7.85 -2.57 -3.82
N GLY A 128 -7.59 -2.17 -5.07
CA GLY A 128 -7.51 -3.08 -6.21
C GLY A 128 -8.88 -3.53 -6.74
N GLY A 129 -9.95 -2.78 -6.44
CA GLY A 129 -11.30 -3.09 -6.92
C GLY A 129 -11.39 -3.05 -8.46
N ARG A 130 -12.15 -4.00 -9.03
CA ARG A 130 -12.37 -4.11 -10.48
C ARG A 130 -13.68 -3.43 -10.88
N GLY A 131 -13.79 -3.07 -12.17
CA GLY A 131 -14.77 -2.10 -12.69
C GLY A 131 -16.24 -2.38 -12.40
N GLU A 132 -16.71 -3.63 -12.51
CA GLU A 132 -18.12 -3.97 -12.31
C GLU A 132 -18.51 -3.97 -10.83
N ASP A 133 -17.76 -4.69 -9.99
CA ASP A 133 -17.94 -4.71 -8.53
C ASP A 133 -17.91 -3.31 -7.92
N ARG A 134 -17.05 -2.44 -8.48
CA ARG A 134 -16.93 -1.04 -8.07
C ARG A 134 -18.18 -0.23 -8.36
N VAL A 135 -18.73 -0.34 -9.57
CA VAL A 135 -19.92 0.43 -9.96
C VAL A 135 -21.11 0.00 -9.11
N GLU A 136 -21.28 -1.31 -8.91
CA GLU A 136 -22.34 -1.84 -8.05
C GLU A 136 -22.19 -1.36 -6.59
N ALA A 137 -20.98 -1.40 -6.04
CA ALA A 137 -20.72 -0.90 -4.68
C ALA A 137 -21.04 0.60 -4.53
N LEU A 138 -20.65 1.42 -5.51
CA LEU A 138 -20.90 2.87 -5.48
C LEU A 138 -22.38 3.21 -5.70
N GLU A 139 -23.10 2.43 -6.53
CA GLU A 139 -24.56 2.54 -6.68
C GLU A 139 -25.28 2.13 -5.39
N ALA A 140 -24.85 1.04 -4.73
CA ALA A 140 -25.40 0.58 -3.46
C ALA A 140 -25.19 1.58 -2.31
N MET A 141 -24.06 2.31 -2.32
CA MET A 141 -23.81 3.42 -1.38
C MET A 141 -24.61 4.69 -1.71
N GLY A 142 -25.35 4.72 -2.82
CA GLY A 142 -26.07 5.91 -3.29
C GLY A 142 -25.16 7.03 -3.77
N LEU A 143 -23.86 6.75 -3.95
CA LEU A 143 -22.88 7.73 -4.40
C LEU A 143 -22.87 7.89 -5.91
N LEU A 144 -23.16 6.82 -6.66
CA LEU A 144 -23.28 6.84 -8.12
C LEU A 144 -24.74 6.64 -8.52
N ARG A 145 -25.29 7.54 -9.33
CA ARG A 145 -26.64 7.42 -9.89
C ARG A 145 -26.55 6.96 -11.34
N LYS A 146 -27.49 6.13 -11.80
CA LYS A 146 -27.54 5.63 -13.18
C LYS A 146 -27.55 6.74 -14.24
N ASN A 147 -28.04 7.93 -13.88
CA ASN A 147 -28.18 9.09 -14.78
C ASN A 147 -27.05 10.12 -14.64
N ASP A 148 -25.98 9.84 -13.88
CA ASP A 148 -24.97 10.86 -13.54
C ASP A 148 -24.15 11.39 -14.74
N GLY A 149 -24.29 10.85 -15.94
CA GLY A 149 -23.58 11.35 -17.14
C GLY A 149 -22.05 11.29 -17.06
N ILE A 150 -21.49 10.75 -15.97
CA ILE A 150 -20.05 10.61 -15.76
C ILE A 150 -19.51 9.57 -16.73
N ALA A 151 -18.47 9.94 -17.49
CA ALA A 151 -17.83 9.06 -18.45
C ALA A 151 -17.37 7.75 -17.80
N ARG A 152 -17.67 6.62 -18.47
CA ARG A 152 -17.14 5.29 -18.13
C ARG A 152 -15.89 5.02 -18.98
N PRO A 153 -14.79 4.47 -18.43
CA PRO A 153 -14.63 3.96 -17.08
C PRO A 153 -14.62 5.09 -16.04
N LEU A 154 -15.31 4.84 -14.92
CA LEU A 154 -15.33 5.78 -13.81
C LEU A 154 -13.87 6.01 -13.38
N SER A 155 -13.46 7.25 -13.18
CA SER A 155 -12.09 7.59 -12.76
C SER A 155 -12.10 8.85 -11.91
N VAL A 156 -11.13 8.99 -11.01
CA VAL A 156 -11.02 10.19 -10.14
C VAL A 156 -11.10 11.50 -10.96
N PRO A 157 -10.37 11.65 -12.10
CA PRO A 157 -10.46 12.87 -12.90
C PRO A 157 -11.85 13.12 -13.50
N ALA A 158 -12.55 12.08 -13.95
CA ALA A 158 -13.89 12.23 -14.52
C ALA A 158 -14.92 12.72 -13.48
N VAL A 159 -14.83 12.21 -12.25
CA VAL A 159 -15.69 12.64 -11.14
C VAL A 159 -15.40 14.09 -10.76
N TYR A 160 -14.11 14.46 -10.63
CA TYR A 160 -13.72 15.83 -10.30
C TYR A 160 -14.03 16.83 -11.41
N SER A 161 -13.97 16.43 -12.68
CA SER A 161 -14.44 17.26 -13.79
C SER A 161 -15.95 17.53 -13.69
N SER A 162 -16.73 16.51 -13.31
CA SER A 162 -18.18 16.64 -13.14
C SER A 162 -18.51 17.55 -11.95
N PHE A 163 -17.74 17.45 -10.86
CA PHE A 163 -17.84 18.36 -9.72
C PHE A 163 -17.60 19.82 -10.13
N LEU A 164 -16.53 20.11 -10.89
CA LEU A 164 -16.25 21.48 -11.37
C LEU A 164 -17.35 22.00 -12.29
N HIS A 165 -17.91 21.13 -13.14
CA HIS A 165 -19.02 21.50 -14.01
C HIS A 165 -20.26 21.87 -13.19
N CYS A 166 -20.60 21.09 -12.15
CA CYS A 166 -21.70 21.40 -11.23
C CYS A 166 -21.44 22.70 -10.45
N LEU A 167 -20.21 22.94 -10.00
CA LEU A 167 -19.85 24.17 -9.29
C LEU A 167 -19.94 25.39 -10.21
N ALA A 168 -19.52 25.26 -11.47
CA ALA A 168 -19.56 26.35 -12.44
C ALA A 168 -21.00 26.78 -12.79
N ALA A 169 -21.96 25.85 -12.73
CA ALA A 169 -23.38 26.09 -12.99
C ALA A 169 -24.12 26.84 -11.86
N ILE A 170 -23.47 27.08 -10.71
CA ILE A 170 -24.06 27.83 -9.60
C ILE A 170 -23.62 29.29 -9.71
N ASP A 171 -24.52 30.17 -10.15
CA ASP A 171 -24.20 31.58 -10.45
C ASP A 171 -23.70 32.36 -9.23
N ASP A 172 -24.17 32.03 -8.02
CA ASP A 172 -23.93 32.81 -6.79
C ASP A 172 -22.66 32.40 -6.01
N VAL A 173 -21.73 31.69 -6.64
CA VAL A 173 -20.46 31.30 -5.99
C VAL A 173 -19.40 32.38 -6.24
N PRO A 174 -18.86 33.05 -5.20
CA PRO A 174 -17.83 34.06 -5.36
C PRO A 174 -16.59 33.52 -6.10
N MET A 175 -15.97 34.34 -6.94
CA MET A 175 -14.82 33.93 -7.75
C MET A 175 -13.65 33.40 -6.91
N HIS A 176 -13.37 34.02 -5.76
CA HIS A 176 -12.30 33.59 -4.87
C HIS A 176 -12.54 32.20 -4.28
N VAL A 177 -13.81 31.84 -4.01
CA VAL A 177 -14.23 30.51 -3.56
C VAL A 177 -14.01 29.49 -4.68
N ARG A 178 -14.44 29.81 -5.91
CA ARG A 178 -14.23 28.94 -7.08
C ARG A 178 -12.74 28.63 -7.29
N LEU A 179 -11.88 29.65 -7.20
CA LEU A 179 -10.43 29.50 -7.34
C LEU A 179 -9.82 28.66 -6.21
N SER A 180 -10.25 28.87 -4.96
CA SER A 180 -9.78 28.08 -3.82
C SER A 180 -10.17 26.61 -3.98
N VAL A 181 -11.43 26.34 -4.30
CA VAL A 181 -11.93 24.98 -4.53
C VAL A 181 -11.22 24.32 -5.70
N GLN A 182 -10.98 25.04 -6.80
CA GLN A 182 -10.24 24.51 -7.94
C GLN A 182 -8.78 24.17 -7.59
N ALA A 183 -8.13 24.99 -6.77
CA ALA A 183 -6.78 24.73 -6.29
C ALA A 183 -6.74 23.45 -5.42
N ASP A 184 -7.64 23.34 -4.44
CA ASP A 184 -7.72 22.15 -3.58
C ASP A 184 -8.08 20.89 -4.37
N LEU A 185 -9.01 20.99 -5.32
CA LEU A 185 -9.39 19.87 -6.17
C LEU A 185 -8.24 19.42 -7.09
N THR A 186 -7.40 20.35 -7.53
CA THR A 186 -6.18 20.03 -8.28
C THR A 186 -5.22 19.21 -7.42
N VAL A 187 -5.07 19.57 -6.14
CA VAL A 187 -4.27 18.79 -5.18
C VAL A 187 -4.90 17.42 -4.92
N CYS A 188 -6.22 17.32 -4.75
CA CYS A 188 -6.93 16.04 -4.64
C CYS A 188 -6.63 15.13 -5.84
N ARG A 189 -6.83 15.65 -7.06
CA ARG A 189 -6.62 14.93 -8.30
C ARG A 189 -5.16 14.49 -8.47
N GLY A 190 -4.22 15.40 -8.21
CA GLY A 190 -2.79 15.11 -8.30
C GLY A 190 -2.39 14.02 -7.32
N SER A 191 -2.77 14.17 -6.05
CA SER A 191 -2.45 13.20 -5.00
C SER A 191 -3.04 11.81 -5.29
N ALA A 192 -4.28 11.74 -5.78
CA ALA A 192 -4.90 10.49 -6.18
C ALA A 192 -4.19 9.84 -7.38
N GLY A 193 -3.79 10.64 -8.38
CA GLY A 193 -3.03 10.16 -9.54
C GLY A 193 -1.65 9.63 -9.15
N ASP A 194 -0.92 10.34 -8.30
CA ASP A 194 0.40 9.93 -7.82
C ASP A 194 0.32 8.65 -6.97
N ALA A 195 -0.73 8.52 -6.15
CA ALA A 195 -0.95 7.29 -5.38
C ALA A 195 -1.20 6.09 -6.31
N MET A 196 -1.95 6.28 -7.41
CA MET A 196 -2.16 5.24 -8.43
C MET A 196 -0.88 4.89 -9.19
N MET A 197 0.01 5.85 -9.43
CA MET A 197 1.34 5.58 -9.99
C MET A 197 2.15 4.64 -9.07
N PHE A 198 2.08 4.86 -7.75
CA PHE A 198 2.66 3.96 -6.75
C PHE A 198 1.95 2.62 -6.62
N LEU A 199 0.82 2.37 -7.28
CA LEU A 199 0.25 1.03 -7.40
C LEU A 199 0.66 0.35 -8.70
N SER A 200 0.72 1.10 -9.80
CA SER A 200 1.08 0.57 -11.11
C SER A 200 2.57 0.29 -11.29
N THR A 201 3.44 0.95 -10.52
CA THR A 201 4.89 0.91 -10.75
C THR A 201 5.62 0.29 -9.56
N PRO A 202 5.58 -1.04 -9.32
CA PRO A 202 6.16 -1.71 -8.14
C PRO A 202 7.66 -1.43 -7.95
N VAL A 203 8.18 -1.72 -6.76
CA VAL A 203 9.65 -1.79 -6.55
C VAL A 203 10.20 -2.77 -7.59
N PRO A 204 11.33 -2.46 -8.26
CA PRO A 204 11.87 -3.32 -9.31
C PRO A 204 11.90 -4.80 -8.88
N PRO A 205 11.28 -5.71 -9.67
CA PRO A 205 11.19 -7.13 -9.30
C PRO A 205 12.57 -7.76 -9.08
N THR A 206 13.58 -7.30 -9.81
CA THR A 206 14.98 -7.74 -9.67
C THR A 206 15.51 -7.52 -8.25
N LEU A 207 15.23 -6.37 -7.63
CA LEU A 207 15.65 -6.08 -6.26
C LEU A 207 14.96 -7.03 -5.27
N SER A 208 13.65 -7.26 -5.48
CA SER A 208 12.87 -8.19 -4.66
C SER A 208 13.39 -9.62 -4.78
N TRP A 209 13.74 -10.08 -5.98
CA TRP A 209 14.31 -11.40 -6.23
C TRP A 209 15.69 -11.57 -5.62
N ILE A 210 16.56 -10.56 -5.72
CA ILE A 210 17.90 -10.61 -5.11
C ILE A 210 17.79 -10.74 -3.59
N VAL A 211 16.94 -9.93 -2.95
CA VAL A 211 16.75 -10.01 -1.50
C VAL A 211 16.10 -11.34 -1.11
N HIS A 212 15.04 -11.75 -1.80
CA HIS A 212 14.33 -13.00 -1.48
C HIS A 212 15.22 -14.25 -1.68
N GLY A 213 15.87 -14.36 -2.85
CA GLY A 213 16.77 -15.45 -3.17
C GLY A 213 18.01 -15.45 -2.27
N GLY A 214 18.58 -14.27 -2.00
CA GLY A 214 19.69 -14.12 -1.05
C GLY A 214 19.31 -14.56 0.37
N THR A 215 18.10 -14.25 0.82
CA THR A 215 17.57 -14.69 2.12
C THR A 215 17.39 -16.19 2.18
N TRP A 216 16.83 -16.81 1.15
CA TRP A 216 16.66 -18.26 1.12
C TRP A 216 18.00 -19.00 1.06
N ALA A 217 18.91 -18.53 0.21
CA ALA A 217 20.29 -19.04 0.19
C ALA A 217 20.92 -18.90 1.58
N PHE A 218 20.70 -17.75 2.24
CA PHE A 218 21.17 -17.54 3.59
C PHE A 218 20.60 -18.59 4.56
N LEU A 219 19.28 -18.67 4.69
CA LEU A 219 18.64 -19.59 5.64
C LEU A 219 18.99 -21.06 5.38
N LEU A 220 19.24 -21.45 4.12
CA LEU A 220 19.65 -22.80 3.75
C LEU A 220 21.10 -23.12 4.14
N PHE A 221 22.02 -22.16 4.02
CA PHE A 221 23.44 -22.41 4.31
C PHE A 221 23.87 -21.99 5.72
N MET A 222 23.06 -21.19 6.42
CA MET A 222 23.35 -20.68 7.76
C MET A 222 23.75 -21.78 8.77
N PRO A 223 23.04 -22.92 8.88
CA PRO A 223 23.42 -23.95 9.85
C PRO A 223 24.82 -24.50 9.61
N PHE A 224 25.27 -24.61 8.35
CA PHE A 224 26.60 -25.13 8.03
C PHE A 224 27.72 -24.14 8.39
N GLY A 225 27.46 -22.83 8.30
CA GLY A 225 28.45 -21.78 8.62
C GLY A 225 28.65 -21.57 10.12
N TYR A 226 27.61 -21.77 10.94
CA TYR A 226 27.65 -21.50 12.39
C TYR A 226 27.85 -22.73 13.28
N VAL A 227 27.65 -23.95 12.77
CA VAL A 227 27.79 -25.18 13.58
C VAL A 227 29.25 -25.53 13.85
N ALA A 228 30.16 -25.27 12.91
CA ALA A 228 31.56 -25.67 13.06
C ALA A 228 32.39 -24.84 14.08
N PRO A 229 32.20 -23.52 14.21
CA PRO A 229 32.89 -22.73 15.24
C PRO A 229 32.50 -23.13 16.68
N LEU A 230 31.28 -23.62 16.89
CA LEU A 230 30.80 -24.08 18.20
C LEU A 230 31.47 -25.40 18.63
N ALA A 231 31.68 -26.33 17.68
CA ALA A 231 32.34 -27.60 17.96
C ALA A 231 33.83 -27.46 18.32
N ASN A 232 34.52 -26.44 17.79
CA ASN A 232 35.95 -26.17 18.05
C ASN A 232 36.21 -25.43 19.37
N HIS A 233 35.17 -24.93 20.05
CA HIS A 233 35.31 -24.24 21.34
C HIS A 233 35.23 -25.16 22.56
N ASP A 234 34.80 -26.41 22.36
CA ASP A 234 34.63 -27.43 23.41
C ASP A 234 35.80 -28.45 23.47
N THR A 235 36.88 -28.21 22.71
CA THR A 235 38.16 -28.95 22.77
C THR A 235 39.30 -28.06 23.25
#